data_AF-A0A444USB1-F1
#
_entry.id   AF-A0A444USB1-F1
#
_cell.length_a   1.000
_cell.length_b   1.000
_cell.length_c   1.000
_cell.angle_alpha   90.00
_cell.angle_beta   90.00
_cell.angle_gamma   90.00
#
_symmetry.space_group_name_H-M   'P 1'
#
loop_
_entity.id
_entity.type
_entity.pdbx_description
1 polymer ?
#
loop_
_entity_poly.entity_id
_entity_poly.type
_entity_poly.pdbx_seq_one_letter_code
_entity_poly.pdbx_strand_id
1 'polypeptide(L)'
;MVRKGAYVINVNDWRTKKKTCTLCKNPFLENKAQKLPLSVVDWRALSHCKMKVSSSVYDSSESLVNDSTSSVENNWKVGLDIDISPKYKASMMLAGSKSNLAQYSMEKTKKDKFSFASHEIHCTHYR
;
A
#
# COMPACT_ATOMS: atom_id res chain seq x y z
N MET A 1 6.21 -1.64 3.09
CA MET A 1 5.58 -2.80 3.76
C MET A 1 5.90 -4.06 2.97
N VAL A 2 5.89 -5.23 3.61
CA VAL A 2 6.25 -6.50 2.94
C VAL A 2 5.03 -7.42 2.96
N ARG A 3 4.66 -7.97 1.79
CA ARG A 3 3.61 -9.00 1.70
C ARG A 3 4.13 -10.29 2.33
N LYS A 4 3.30 -10.93 3.17
CA LYS A 4 3.70 -12.15 3.92
C LYS A 4 3.81 -13.41 3.06
N GLY A 5 3.25 -13.41 1.85
CA GLY A 5 3.21 -14.59 0.98
C GLY A 5 2.21 -15.68 1.39
N ALA A 6 1.54 -15.52 2.53
CA ALA A 6 0.40 -16.33 2.95
C ALA A 6 -0.92 -15.67 2.52
N TYR A 7 -1.91 -16.48 2.12
CA TYR A 7 -3.20 -16.02 1.59
C TYR A 7 -4.33 -16.39 2.55
N VAL A 8 -4.98 -15.37 3.13
CA VAL A 8 -6.15 -15.55 4.02
C VAL A 8 -7.49 -15.36 3.29
N ILE A 9 -7.45 -14.83 2.07
CA ILE A 9 -8.62 -14.68 1.18
C ILE A 9 -8.44 -15.68 0.04
N ASN A 10 -9.45 -16.53 -0.18
CA ASN A 10 -9.46 -17.42 -1.33
C ASN A 10 -9.74 -16.64 -2.62
N VAL A 11 -8.71 -16.46 -3.43
CA VAL A 11 -8.79 -15.82 -4.77
C VAL A 11 -8.72 -16.85 -5.92
N ASN A 12 -8.73 -18.14 -5.61
CA ASN A 12 -8.69 -19.21 -6.60
C ASN A 12 -10.10 -19.64 -7.04
N ASP A 13 -11.10 -19.49 -6.18
CA ASP A 13 -12.48 -19.83 -6.50
C ASP A 13 -13.11 -18.75 -7.40
N TRP A 14 -13.58 -19.16 -8.58
CA TRP A 14 -14.18 -18.28 -9.59
C TRP A 14 -15.60 -18.72 -10.01
N ARG A 15 -16.03 -19.92 -9.60
CA ARG A 15 -17.32 -20.50 -10.02
C ARG A 15 -18.34 -20.48 -8.90
N THR A 16 -19.51 -19.93 -9.16
CA THR A 16 -20.62 -19.90 -8.21
C THR A 16 -21.23 -21.29 -8.00
N LYS A 17 -22.01 -21.46 -6.93
CA LYS A 17 -22.82 -22.67 -6.69
C LYS A 17 -23.78 -22.98 -7.84
N LYS A 18 -24.23 -21.95 -8.58
CA LYS A 18 -25.09 -22.07 -9.77
C LYS A 18 -24.32 -22.42 -11.04
N LYS A 19 -23.03 -22.81 -10.93
CA LYS A 19 -22.13 -23.15 -12.04
C LYS A 19 -21.80 -21.98 -12.99
N THR A 20 -22.13 -20.74 -12.63
CA THR A 20 -21.81 -19.52 -13.39
C THR A 20 -20.50 -18.88 -12.92
N CYS A 21 -19.97 -17.90 -13.67
CA CYS A 21 -18.78 -17.13 -13.29
C CYS A 21 -18.87 -15.70 -13.81
N THR A 22 -18.01 -14.82 -13.28
CA THR A 22 -17.90 -13.42 -13.72
C THR A 22 -16.73 -13.28 -14.69
N LEU A 23 -17.02 -12.77 -15.88
CA LEU A 23 -16.01 -12.39 -16.88
C LEU A 23 -16.03 -10.88 -17.08
N CYS A 24 -14.85 -10.27 -17.04
CA CYS A 24 -14.67 -8.84 -17.28
C CYS A 24 -13.78 -8.65 -18.51
N LYS A 25 -14.14 -7.72 -19.41
CA LYS A 25 -13.30 -7.36 -20.56
C LYS A 25 -12.22 -6.39 -20.10
N ASN A 26 -10.96 -6.68 -20.41
CA ASN A 26 -9.85 -5.82 -20.04
C ASN A 26 -9.40 -4.94 -21.23
N PRO A 27 -9.74 -3.63 -21.24
CA PRO A 27 -9.38 -2.73 -22.33
C PRO A 27 -7.86 -2.53 -22.46
N PHE A 28 -7.08 -2.76 -21.41
CA PHE A 28 -5.62 -2.64 -21.45
C PHE A 28 -4.93 -3.91 -21.98
N LEU A 29 -5.69 -4.97 -22.24
CA LEU A 29 -5.22 -6.24 -22.79
C LEU A 29 -6.14 -6.68 -23.94
N GLU A 30 -6.28 -5.80 -24.94
CA GLU A 30 -7.01 -6.08 -26.20
C GLU A 30 -8.49 -6.48 -25.99
N ASN A 31 -9.13 -5.96 -24.94
CA ASN A 31 -10.50 -6.33 -24.55
C ASN A 31 -10.68 -7.82 -24.25
N LYS A 32 -9.60 -8.54 -23.92
CA LYS A 32 -9.65 -9.95 -23.59
C LYS A 32 -10.56 -10.18 -22.38
N ALA A 33 -11.46 -11.16 -22.50
CA ALA A 33 -12.29 -11.59 -21.38
C ALA A 33 -11.43 -12.30 -20.34
N GLN A 34 -11.42 -11.77 -19.11
CA GLN A 34 -10.67 -12.30 -17.97
C GLN A 34 -11.63 -12.79 -16.88
N LYS A 35 -11.27 -13.91 -16.25
CA LYS A 35 -12.02 -14.48 -15.13
C LYS A 35 -11.75 -13.69 -13.86
N LEU A 36 -12.82 -13.34 -13.14
CA LEU A 36 -12.73 -12.71 -11.83
C LEU A 36 -12.95 -13.73 -10.70
N PRO A 37 -12.12 -13.75 -9.65
CA PRO A 37 -12.40 -14.53 -8.45
C PRO A 37 -13.69 -14.08 -7.75
N LEU A 38 -14.36 -14.98 -7.03
CA LEU A 38 -15.61 -14.67 -6.32
C LEU A 38 -15.42 -13.64 -5.20
N SER A 39 -14.23 -13.61 -4.58
CA SER A 39 -13.88 -12.69 -3.50
C SER A 39 -13.53 -11.28 -3.99
N VAL A 40 -13.34 -11.10 -5.30
CA VAL A 40 -13.03 -9.80 -5.89
C VAL A 40 -14.31 -9.16 -6.39
N VAL A 41 -14.67 -8.05 -5.78
CA VAL A 41 -15.82 -7.22 -6.15
C VAL A 41 -15.35 -5.89 -6.72
N ASP A 42 -16.23 -5.18 -7.43
CA ASP A 42 -15.99 -3.83 -7.95
C ASP A 42 -14.79 -3.65 -8.87
N TRP A 43 -14.34 -4.72 -9.54
CA TRP A 43 -13.25 -4.65 -10.51
C TRP A 43 -13.54 -3.64 -11.62
N ARG A 44 -12.63 -2.69 -11.83
CA ARG A 44 -12.70 -1.69 -12.89
C ARG A 44 -11.34 -1.47 -13.53
N ALA A 45 -11.33 -1.49 -14.86
CA ALA A 45 -10.24 -0.94 -15.64
C ALA A 45 -10.38 0.59 -15.69
N LEU A 46 -9.43 1.30 -15.08
CA LEU A 46 -9.40 2.76 -15.01
C LEU A 46 -8.00 3.21 -15.38
N SER A 47 -7.83 4.11 -16.34
CA SER A 47 -6.51 4.70 -16.61
C SER A 47 -6.44 6.07 -15.96
N HIS A 48 -5.81 6.16 -14.79
CA HIS A 48 -5.52 7.42 -14.13
C HIS A 48 -4.03 7.53 -13.87
N CYS A 49 -3.32 8.12 -14.83
CA CYS A 49 -1.88 8.36 -14.74
C CYS A 49 -1.64 9.86 -14.88
N LYS A 50 -1.18 10.49 -13.81
CA LYS A 50 -0.73 11.88 -13.86
C LYS A 50 0.77 11.85 -14.04
N MET A 51 1.25 12.22 -15.22
CA MET A 51 2.68 12.37 -15.53
C MET A 51 3.26 13.62 -14.85
N LYS A 52 3.16 13.66 -13.53
CA LYS A 52 3.66 14.72 -12.66
C LYS A 52 4.51 14.07 -11.58
N VAL A 53 5.69 14.64 -11.35
CA VAL A 53 6.56 14.21 -10.26
C VAL A 53 6.07 14.87 -8.97
N SER A 54 5.59 14.07 -8.02
CA SER A 54 5.39 14.51 -6.65
C SER A 54 6.74 14.54 -5.95
N SER A 55 7.07 15.63 -5.26
CA SER A 55 8.36 15.77 -4.55
C SER A 55 8.11 16.26 -3.14
N SER A 56 8.76 15.61 -2.17
CA SER A 56 8.66 15.93 -0.75
C SER A 56 10.04 15.89 -0.10
N VAL A 57 10.27 16.77 0.88
CA VAL A 57 11.49 16.82 1.68
C VAL A 57 11.13 16.56 3.15
N TYR A 58 11.95 15.78 3.83
CA TYR A 58 11.73 15.31 5.20
C TYR A 58 12.97 15.58 6.04
N ASP A 59 12.78 16.24 7.18
CA ASP A 59 13.87 16.59 8.11
C ASP A 59 14.24 15.45 9.06
N SER A 60 13.49 14.36 9.04
CA SER A 60 13.69 13.22 9.93
C SER A 60 13.31 11.89 9.28
N SER A 61 13.94 10.82 9.76
CA SER A 61 13.60 9.45 9.38
C SER A 61 12.14 9.14 9.70
N GLU A 62 11.65 9.66 10.83
CA GLU A 62 10.29 9.49 11.32
C GLU A 62 9.25 10.07 10.33
N SER A 63 9.47 11.30 9.89
CA SER A 63 8.58 11.95 8.92
C SER A 63 8.55 11.23 7.58
N LEU A 64 9.71 10.77 7.09
CA LEU A 64 9.82 10.01 5.84
C LEU A 64 9.08 8.66 5.94
N VAL A 65 9.29 7.92 7.03
CA VAL A 65 8.67 6.60 7.23
C VAL A 65 7.17 6.73 7.40
N ASN A 66 6.69 7.71 8.18
CA ASN A 66 5.26 7.95 8.35
C ASN A 66 4.59 8.27 7.00
N ASP A 67 5.19 9.13 6.19
CA ASP A 67 4.64 9.47 4.88
C ASP A 67 4.61 8.27 3.92
N SER A 68 5.62 7.39 3.97
CA SER A 68 5.64 6.16 3.17
C SER A 68 4.47 5.19 3.49
N THR A 69 3.84 5.36 4.66
CA THR A 69 2.69 4.55 5.08
C THR A 69 1.35 5.14 4.66
N SER A 70 1.33 6.32 4.05
CA SER A 70 0.12 6.96 3.51
C SER A 70 -0.59 6.14 2.42
N SER A 71 0.13 5.19 1.79
CA SER A 71 -0.44 4.21 0.86
C SER A 71 -1.49 3.28 1.50
N VAL A 72 -1.57 3.22 2.83
CA VAL A 72 -2.64 2.53 3.54
C VAL A 72 -3.79 3.51 3.75
N GLU A 73 -4.76 3.48 2.84
CA GLU A 73 -5.88 4.43 2.79
C GLU A 73 -6.90 4.23 3.93
N ASN A 74 -6.95 3.05 4.55
CA ASN A 74 -7.87 2.75 5.64
C ASN A 74 -7.25 2.98 7.03
N ASN A 75 -8.11 3.12 8.04
CA ASN A 75 -7.65 3.12 9.43
C ASN A 75 -7.36 1.68 9.90
N TRP A 76 -6.18 1.18 9.57
CA TRP A 76 -5.74 -0.18 9.90
C TRP A 76 -5.67 -0.47 11.41
N LYS A 77 -5.75 0.57 12.27
CA LYS A 77 -5.72 0.43 13.74
C LYS A 77 -7.08 0.05 14.33
N VAL A 78 -8.17 0.20 13.57
CA VAL A 78 -9.53 -0.06 14.07
C VAL A 78 -9.67 -1.53 14.51
N GLY A 79 -10.19 -1.74 15.72
CA GLY A 79 -10.40 -3.07 16.29
C GLY A 79 -9.14 -3.77 16.78
N LEU A 80 -7.97 -3.10 16.75
CA LEU A 80 -6.73 -3.59 17.34
C LEU A 80 -6.52 -2.92 18.70
N ASP A 81 -6.18 -3.71 19.71
CA ASP A 81 -5.82 -3.22 21.04
C ASP A 81 -4.38 -2.69 21.05
N ILE A 82 -4.20 -1.50 20.50
CA ILE A 82 -2.91 -0.81 20.43
C ILE A 82 -2.86 0.21 21.58
N ASP A 83 -2.53 -0.26 22.78
CA ASP A 83 -2.29 0.62 23.92
C ASP A 83 -0.90 1.25 23.81
N ILE A 84 -0.87 2.56 23.58
CA ILE A 84 0.36 3.35 23.55
C ILE A 84 0.28 4.31 24.72
N SER A 85 1.18 4.11 25.69
CA SER A 85 1.33 5.04 26.81
C SER A 85 1.47 6.48 26.29
N PRO A 86 0.72 7.45 26.86
CA PRO A 86 0.74 8.85 26.42
C PRO A 86 2.14 9.45 26.30
N LYS A 87 3.09 8.94 27.11
CA LYS A 87 4.50 9.36 27.12
C LYS A 87 5.26 9.08 25.82
N TYR A 88 4.85 8.06 25.05
CA TYR A 88 5.55 7.63 23.83
C TYR A 88 4.74 7.90 22.54
N LYS A 89 3.52 8.43 22.67
CA LYS A 89 2.58 8.60 21.55
C LYS A 89 3.10 9.51 20.43
N ALA A 90 3.93 10.50 20.75
CA ALA A 90 4.47 11.47 19.80
C ALA A 90 5.69 10.94 19.00
N SER A 91 6.43 9.96 19.51
CA SER A 91 7.68 9.48 18.92
C SER A 91 7.64 8.02 18.44
N MET A 92 6.55 7.29 18.71
CA MET A 92 6.45 5.87 18.37
C MET A 92 5.97 5.65 16.93
N MET A 93 6.86 5.10 16.10
CA MET A 93 6.52 4.62 14.74
C MET A 93 6.02 3.17 14.79
N LEU A 94 4.78 2.95 14.39
CA LEU A 94 4.19 1.60 14.28
C LEU A 94 4.22 1.09 12.85
N ALA A 95 3.49 1.77 11.96
CA ALA A 95 3.46 1.40 10.55
C ALA A 95 4.83 1.66 9.90
N GLY A 96 5.31 0.71 9.10
CA GLY A 96 6.54 0.91 8.32
C GLY A 96 7.86 0.89 9.10
N SER A 97 7.86 0.75 10.44
CA SER A 97 9.06 0.80 11.30
C SER A 97 10.14 -0.25 10.97
N LYS A 98 9.73 -1.39 10.41
CA LYS A 98 10.64 -2.45 9.92
C LYS A 98 10.73 -2.51 8.39
N SER A 99 10.38 -1.43 7.70
CA SER A 99 10.55 -1.35 6.24
C SER A 99 12.00 -1.10 5.85
N ASN A 100 12.38 -1.46 4.62
CA ASN A 100 13.71 -1.15 4.08
C ASN A 100 13.99 0.37 4.10
N LEU A 101 12.97 1.21 3.89
CA LEU A 101 13.10 2.66 3.96
C LEU A 101 13.38 3.14 5.38
N ALA A 102 12.71 2.56 6.38
CA ALA A 102 12.98 2.84 7.78
C ALA A 102 14.39 2.39 8.16
N GLN A 103 14.81 1.19 7.76
CA GLN A 103 16.17 0.72 8.01
C GLN A 103 17.21 1.66 7.38
N TYR A 104 17.04 2.01 6.10
CA TYR A 104 17.93 2.92 5.38
C TYR A 104 18.04 4.29 6.06
N SER A 105 16.90 4.92 6.35
CA SER A 105 16.88 6.27 6.92
C SER A 105 17.45 6.29 8.34
N MET A 106 17.09 5.31 9.18
CA MET A 106 17.67 5.18 10.52
C MET A 106 19.18 4.91 10.50
N GLU A 107 19.68 4.09 9.56
CA GLU A 107 21.12 3.86 9.40
C GLU A 107 21.87 5.14 8.99
N LYS A 108 21.24 6.02 8.20
CA LYS A 108 21.80 7.34 7.85
C LYS A 108 21.80 8.28 9.04
N THR A 109 20.66 8.45 9.71
CA THR A 109 20.52 9.36 10.86
C THR A 109 21.39 8.95 12.06
N LYS A 110 21.75 7.66 12.20
CA LYS A 110 22.72 7.22 13.22
C LYS A 110 24.16 7.65 12.94
N LYS A 111 24.50 7.97 11.68
CA LYS A 111 25.86 8.36 11.27
C LYS A 111 26.07 9.86 11.31
N ASP A 112 25.05 10.63 10.93
CA ASP A 112 25.09 12.10 10.93
C ASP A 112 23.66 12.66 10.86
N LYS A 113 23.53 13.99 10.84
CA LYS A 113 22.29 14.68 10.54
C LYS A 113 21.99 14.62 9.04
N PHE A 114 20.89 13.94 8.69
CA PHE A 114 20.41 13.81 7.31
C PHE A 114 19.01 14.42 7.15
N SER A 115 18.78 15.00 5.98
CA SER A 115 17.44 15.25 5.43
C SER A 115 17.23 14.32 4.23
N PHE A 116 15.97 14.01 3.93
CA PHE A 116 15.60 13.07 2.88
C PHE A 116 14.70 13.76 1.85
N ALA A 117 14.85 13.41 0.58
CA ALA A 117 13.94 13.81 -0.49
C ALA A 117 13.31 12.56 -1.10
N SER A 118 12.00 12.61 -1.38
CA SER A 118 11.25 11.57 -2.09
C SER A 118 10.67 12.14 -3.37
N HIS A 119 10.74 11.36 -4.45
CA HIS A 119 10.15 11.68 -5.74
C HIS A 119 9.30 10.49 -6.22
N GLU A 120 8.03 10.74 -6.55
CA GLU A 120 7.08 9.69 -6.95
C GLU A 120 6.29 10.08 -8.20
N ILE A 121 5.99 9.09 -9.04
CA ILE A 121 4.99 9.16 -10.10
C ILE A 121 3.93 8.11 -9.80
N HIS A 122 2.66 8.52 -9.78
CA HIS A 122 1.54 7.65 -9.44
C HIS A 122 0.63 7.40 -10.65
N CYS A 123 0.41 6.12 -10.96
CA CYS A 123 -0.51 5.69 -12.01
C CYS A 123 -1.36 4.52 -11.52
N THR A 124 -2.68 4.68 -11.61
CA THR A 124 -3.67 3.66 -11.29
C THR A 124 -4.23 3.08 -12.59
N HIS A 125 -4.18 1.76 -12.74
CA HIS A 125 -4.71 1.02 -13.90
C HIS A 125 -5.92 0.15 -13.57
N TYR A 126 -6.02 -0.33 -12.33
CA TYR A 126 -7.10 -1.19 -11.87
C TYR A 126 -7.55 -0.71 -10.49
N ARG A 127 -8.85 -0.85 -10.22
CA ARG A 127 -9.45 -0.69 -8.91
C ARG A 127 -10.40 -1.85 -8.63
#